data_AF-A0AB39MY27-F1
#
_entry.id   AF-A0AB39MY27-F1
#
_cell.length_a   1.000
_cell.length_b   1.000
_cell.length_c   1.000
_cell.angle_alpha   90.00
_cell.angle_beta   90.00
_cell.angle_gamma   90.00
#
_symmetry.space_group_name_H-M   'P 1'
#
loop_
_entity.id
_entity.type
_entity.pdbx_description
1 polymer ?
#
loop_
_entity_poly.entity_id
_entity_poly.type
_entity_poly.pdbx_seq_one_letter_code
_entity_poly.pdbx_strand_id
1 'polypeptide(L)'
;MKHGVDSGLNGGVVGGVNLGALRSHNTALVLDLLRTAGPEGISRLELAERTGLTPQAVSKITARLREDGLVAEAGRRASTGGKPRTVLRLVPEAGHAVGVHLDRDELTAVLCDLTGAVIARRRTPLDLGAGAETVVERAVREVGELVAGGGRPGAVLGVGVALPGPLDHRRGVLHRVTGFPEWNGFPLRDVLARRLSLPVVVDKDTNAAALGLAVGGAVGGGAGSGTAVPATARSGGAVPVIAGAGTIGSGMSASGTSAPRAAAPGATPVTTSPAPTPSAASFAYLHFGAGLGGGLVIGGAVHRGTRTGAGEFGHQVVQLDGPPCGCGNRGCVEALCLAAVARGDLAEAARVLGTAAGNLVALLDVDLVLLGGRTVAAAPETFVRGVAAVLDERARRAGEDAVPVRVAAGGERGVAEGAAQLLLAPLFGRAEG
;
A
#
# COMPACT_ATOMS: atom_id res chain seq x y z
N MET A 1 -4.51 59.56 -30.40
CA MET A 1 -3.17 59.50 -29.77
C MET A 1 -3.20 58.30 -28.84
N LYS A 2 -2.75 57.11 -29.26
CA LYS A 2 -1.36 56.58 -29.35
C LYS A 2 -0.66 56.40 -28.00
N HIS A 3 -0.06 55.20 -27.87
CA HIS A 3 0.89 54.65 -26.88
C HIS A 3 0.23 54.00 -25.64
N GLY A 4 0.36 52.70 -25.34
CA GLY A 4 1.20 51.64 -25.89
C GLY A 4 2.60 51.61 -25.26
N VAL A 5 2.81 50.75 -24.24
CA VAL A 5 4.08 50.05 -23.99
C VAL A 5 3.76 48.68 -23.37
N ASP A 6 4.12 47.66 -24.13
CA ASP A 6 4.28 46.26 -23.78
C ASP A 6 5.68 46.06 -23.17
N SER A 7 5.80 45.30 -22.09
CA SER A 7 7.03 44.62 -21.65
C SER A 7 6.64 43.65 -20.52
N GLY A 8 6.60 42.33 -20.67
CA GLY A 8 7.58 41.50 -21.36
C GLY A 8 8.52 40.86 -20.33
N LEU A 9 8.00 39.96 -19.50
CA LEU A 9 8.81 38.98 -18.77
C LEU A 9 8.34 37.58 -19.16
N ASN A 10 8.80 37.17 -20.34
CA ASN A 10 8.73 35.82 -20.84
C ASN A 10 9.91 35.04 -20.22
N GLY A 11 9.70 34.46 -19.05
CA GLY A 11 10.60 33.50 -18.42
C GLY A 11 10.06 32.09 -18.68
N GLY A 12 10.70 31.34 -19.58
CA GLY A 12 10.26 30.01 -19.99
C GLY A 12 10.08 29.07 -18.81
N VAL A 13 8.83 28.69 -18.56
CA VAL A 13 8.48 27.63 -17.62
C VAL A 13 8.72 26.31 -18.34
N VAL A 14 9.84 25.66 -18.00
CA VAL A 14 10.09 24.26 -18.35
C VAL A 14 8.99 23.42 -17.70
N GLY A 15 8.34 22.57 -18.51
CA GLY A 15 7.09 21.87 -18.21
C GLY A 15 7.07 21.16 -16.86
N GLY A 16 6.28 21.70 -15.94
CA GLY A 16 5.86 21.01 -14.72
C GLY A 16 4.54 20.27 -14.97
N VAL A 17 4.39 19.09 -14.38
CA VAL A 17 3.13 18.33 -14.40
C VAL A 17 2.04 19.16 -13.73
N ASN A 18 1.01 19.56 -14.47
CA ASN A 18 -0.12 20.30 -13.90
C ASN A 18 -1.01 19.34 -13.09
N LEU A 19 -0.74 19.22 -11.79
CA LEU A 19 -1.51 18.41 -10.85
C LEU A 19 -3.02 18.74 -10.85
N GLY A 20 -3.40 19.97 -11.19
CA GLY A 20 -4.81 20.37 -11.33
C GLY A 20 -5.50 19.72 -12.53
N ALA A 21 -4.77 19.49 -13.63
CA ALA A 21 -5.28 18.83 -14.84
C ALA A 21 -5.42 17.30 -14.69
N LEU A 22 -4.73 16.70 -13.72
CA LEU A 22 -4.79 15.26 -13.42
C LEU A 22 -5.99 14.84 -12.55
N ARG A 23 -6.77 15.79 -12.02
CA ARG A 23 -7.87 15.51 -11.08
C ARG A 23 -9.18 15.02 -11.72
N SER A 24 -9.23 14.81 -13.03
CA SER A 24 -10.44 14.23 -13.64
C SER A 24 -10.46 12.72 -13.43
N HIS A 25 -11.58 12.21 -12.90
CA HIS A 25 -11.85 10.77 -12.74
C HIS A 25 -11.51 9.97 -14.01
N ASN A 26 -11.92 10.44 -15.19
CA ASN A 26 -11.61 9.78 -16.46
C ASN A 26 -10.10 9.71 -16.77
N THR A 27 -9.34 10.75 -16.37
CA THR A 27 -7.88 10.77 -16.55
C THR A 27 -7.22 9.77 -15.61
N ALA A 28 -7.70 9.71 -14.36
CA ALA A 28 -7.21 8.77 -13.36
C ALA A 28 -7.44 7.30 -13.78
N LEU A 29 -8.62 6.97 -14.34
CA LEU A 29 -8.90 5.64 -14.90
C LEU A 29 -7.92 5.25 -16.02
N VAL A 30 -7.66 6.17 -16.95
CA VAL A 30 -6.72 5.92 -18.07
C VAL A 30 -5.30 5.74 -17.55
N LEU A 31 -4.86 6.58 -16.61
CA LEU A 31 -3.54 6.47 -15.99
C LEU A 31 -3.38 5.16 -15.20
N ASP A 32 -4.41 4.70 -14.49
CA ASP A 32 -4.32 3.46 -13.72
C ASP A 32 -4.16 2.23 -14.62
N LEU A 33 -4.89 2.21 -15.75
CA LEU A 33 -4.72 1.16 -16.75
C LEU A 33 -3.33 1.20 -17.41
N LEU A 34 -2.82 2.40 -17.72
CA LEU A 34 -1.46 2.55 -18.25
C LEU A 34 -0.40 2.08 -17.25
N ARG A 35 -0.57 2.42 -15.97
CA ARG A 35 0.32 1.98 -14.89
C ARG A 35 0.28 0.46 -14.73
N THR A 36 -0.92 -0.12 -14.74
CA THR A 36 -1.13 -1.57 -14.60
C THR A 36 -0.62 -2.36 -15.81
N ALA A 37 -0.69 -1.79 -17.01
CA ALA A 37 -0.16 -2.41 -18.22
C ALA A 37 1.38 -2.49 -18.26
N GLY A 38 2.06 -1.65 -17.47
CA GLY A 38 3.52 -1.65 -17.36
C GLY A 38 4.23 -1.30 -18.68
N PRO A 39 5.47 -1.79 -18.89
CA PRO A 39 6.29 -1.41 -20.04
C PRO A 39 5.72 -1.89 -21.39
N GLU A 40 4.93 -2.97 -21.37
CA GLU A 40 4.23 -3.49 -22.54
C GLU A 40 3.19 -2.51 -23.10
N GLY A 41 2.67 -1.62 -22.25
CA GLY A 41 1.68 -0.63 -22.60
C GLY A 41 0.32 -1.21 -22.99
N ILE A 42 -0.59 -0.32 -23.38
CA ILE A 42 -1.98 -0.63 -23.73
C ILE A 42 -2.43 0.23 -24.92
N SER A 43 -3.22 -0.34 -25.83
CA SER A 43 -3.72 0.40 -26.99
C SER A 43 -4.90 1.30 -26.63
N ARG A 44 -5.18 2.31 -27.46
CA ARG A 44 -6.35 3.19 -27.28
C ARG A 44 -7.69 2.46 -27.32
N LEU A 45 -7.76 1.36 -28.09
CA LEU A 45 -8.98 0.53 -28.13
C LEU A 45 -9.18 -0.18 -26.80
N GLU A 46 -8.15 -0.85 -26.29
CA GLU A 46 -8.21 -1.54 -25.00
C GLU A 46 -8.49 -0.57 -23.85
N LEU A 47 -7.93 0.64 -23.90
CA LEU A 47 -8.27 1.72 -22.96
C LEU A 47 -9.76 2.08 -23.03
N ALA A 48 -10.33 2.27 -24.23
CA ALA A 48 -11.75 2.59 -24.38
C ALA A 48 -12.65 1.44 -23.88
N GLU A 49 -12.33 0.20 -24.24
CA GLU A 49 -13.06 -1.00 -23.82
C GLU A 49 -13.04 -1.18 -22.31
N ARG A 50 -11.88 -1.03 -21.66
CA ARG A 50 -11.72 -1.27 -20.21
C ARG A 50 -12.20 -0.11 -19.34
N THR A 51 -12.17 1.13 -19.85
CA THR A 51 -12.68 2.30 -19.11
C THR A 51 -14.16 2.58 -19.37
N GLY A 52 -14.75 2.02 -20.44
CA GLY A 52 -16.10 2.38 -20.90
C GLY A 52 -16.19 3.78 -21.52
N LEU A 53 -15.06 4.48 -21.72
CA LEU A 53 -15.03 5.80 -22.34
C LEU A 53 -15.14 5.72 -23.86
N THR A 54 -15.67 6.78 -24.48
CA THR A 54 -15.72 6.85 -25.94
C THR A 54 -14.31 6.90 -26.54
N PRO A 55 -14.08 6.36 -27.75
CA PRO A 55 -12.79 6.45 -28.43
C PRO A 55 -12.27 7.89 -28.60
N GLN A 56 -13.18 8.85 -28.76
CA GLN A 56 -12.87 10.28 -28.84
C GLN A 56 -12.35 10.81 -27.49
N ALA A 57 -13.00 10.44 -26.38
CA ALA A 57 -12.56 10.84 -25.04
C ALA A 57 -11.17 10.27 -24.72
N VAL A 58 -10.92 8.98 -24.98
CA VAL A 58 -9.61 8.35 -24.81
C VAL A 58 -8.56 9.04 -25.68
N SER A 59 -8.89 9.37 -26.92
CA SER A 59 -7.96 10.09 -27.82
C SER A 59 -7.59 11.46 -27.26
N LYS A 60 -8.55 12.24 -26.77
CA LYS A 60 -8.31 13.56 -26.16
C LYS A 60 -7.47 13.46 -24.88
N ILE A 61 -7.79 12.52 -23.99
CA ILE A 61 -7.05 12.30 -22.74
C ILE A 61 -5.61 11.88 -23.05
N THR A 62 -5.42 10.87 -23.91
CA THR A 62 -4.08 10.37 -24.23
C THR A 62 -3.25 11.35 -25.05
N ALA A 63 -3.86 12.22 -25.86
CA ALA A 63 -3.15 13.31 -26.53
C ALA A 63 -2.58 14.30 -25.50
N ARG A 64 -3.41 14.78 -24.57
CA ARG A 64 -2.98 15.68 -23.49
C ARG A 64 -1.89 15.05 -22.62
N LEU A 65 -2.07 13.80 -22.20
CA LEU A 65 -1.05 13.09 -21.39
C LEU A 65 0.29 12.92 -22.12
N ARG A 66 0.28 12.83 -23.46
CA ARG A 66 1.51 12.82 -24.28
C ARG A 66 2.13 14.21 -24.38
N GLU A 67 1.32 15.25 -24.54
CA GLU A 67 1.77 16.65 -24.52
C GLU A 67 2.42 17.00 -23.17
N ASP A 68 1.85 16.51 -22.07
CA ASP A 68 2.38 16.65 -20.70
C ASP A 68 3.60 15.73 -20.43
N GLY A 69 3.99 14.88 -21.38
CA GLY A 69 5.14 13.96 -21.25
C GLY A 69 4.91 12.76 -20.32
N LEU A 70 3.70 12.57 -19.79
CA LEU A 70 3.34 11.47 -18.88
C LEU A 70 3.18 10.13 -19.62
N VAL A 71 2.88 10.18 -20.92
CA VAL A 71 2.63 9.00 -21.76
C VAL A 71 3.49 9.07 -23.02
N ALA A 72 4.05 7.93 -23.40
CA ALA A 72 4.82 7.76 -24.64
C ALA A 72 4.30 6.60 -25.48
N GLU A 73 4.70 6.53 -26.75
CA GLU A 73 4.43 5.35 -27.58
C GLU A 73 5.40 4.22 -27.23
N ALA A 74 4.86 3.03 -26.98
CA ALA A 74 5.62 1.81 -26.68
C ALA A 74 5.99 1.01 -27.95
N GLY A 75 5.62 1.51 -29.13
CA GLY A 75 5.80 0.84 -30.42
C GLY A 75 4.47 0.43 -31.09
N ARG A 76 4.56 -0.44 -32.10
CA ARG A 76 3.42 -1.01 -32.84
C ARG A 76 3.36 -2.51 -32.60
N ARG A 77 2.28 -3.04 -32.01
CA ARG A 77 2.04 -4.49 -31.95
C ARG A 77 1.52 -4.99 -33.31
N ALA A 78 2.01 -6.16 -33.73
CA ALA A 78 1.53 -6.85 -34.93
C ALA A 78 0.04 -7.19 -34.76
N SER A 79 -0.77 -6.88 -35.77
CA SER A 79 -2.19 -7.21 -35.79
C SER A 79 -2.39 -8.50 -36.59
N THR A 80 -3.19 -9.44 -36.08
CA THR A 80 -3.67 -10.62 -36.82
C THR A 80 -4.77 -10.21 -37.82
N GLY A 81 -4.45 -9.30 -38.76
CA GLY A 81 -5.35 -8.91 -39.86
C GLY A 81 -5.86 -7.45 -39.89
N GLY A 82 -5.12 -6.47 -39.35
CA GLY A 82 -5.54 -5.05 -39.32
C GLY A 82 -4.39 -4.03 -39.29
N LYS A 83 -4.70 -2.72 -39.34
CA LYS A 83 -3.69 -1.64 -39.26
C LYS A 83 -2.92 -1.73 -37.94
N PRO A 84 -1.57 -1.56 -37.93
CA PRO A 84 -0.77 -1.64 -36.71
C PRO A 84 -1.31 -0.73 -35.60
N ARG A 85 -1.43 -1.27 -34.38
CA ARG A 85 -2.01 -0.57 -33.23
C ARG A 85 -0.93 0.25 -32.53
N THR A 86 -1.16 1.55 -32.34
CA THR A 86 -0.32 2.37 -31.48
C THR A 86 -0.54 1.95 -30.04
N VAL A 87 0.53 1.48 -29.39
CA VAL A 87 0.53 1.11 -27.97
C VAL A 87 1.09 2.28 -27.17
N LEU A 88 0.42 2.62 -26.07
CA LEU A 88 0.80 3.71 -25.17
C LEU A 88 1.32 3.13 -23.86
N ARG A 89 2.36 3.74 -23.30
CA ARG A 89 2.89 3.40 -21.97
C ARG A 89 3.05 4.65 -21.12
N LEU A 90 2.93 4.47 -19.82
CA LEU A 90 3.33 5.49 -18.84
C LEU A 90 4.83 5.75 -18.97
N VAL A 91 5.24 6.99 -18.77
CA VAL A 91 6.65 7.37 -18.60
C VAL A 91 6.91 7.47 -17.09
N PRO A 92 7.51 6.47 -16.44
CA PRO A 92 7.64 6.43 -14.98
C PRO A 92 8.32 7.68 -14.42
N GLU A 93 9.37 8.15 -15.09
CA GLU A 93 10.23 9.25 -14.65
C GLU A 93 9.65 10.63 -14.96
N ALA A 94 8.43 10.71 -15.50
CA ALA A 94 7.76 11.98 -15.80
C ALA A 94 7.24 12.69 -14.54
N GLY A 95 7.15 11.98 -13.41
CA GLY A 95 6.78 12.54 -12.12
C GLY A 95 7.34 11.72 -10.97
N HIS A 96 7.62 12.37 -9.84
CA HIS A 96 8.15 11.73 -8.66
C HIS A 96 7.38 12.13 -7.40
N ALA A 97 7.21 11.23 -6.46
CA ALA A 97 6.68 11.52 -5.14
C ALA A 97 7.72 11.19 -4.07
N VAL A 98 7.84 12.06 -3.06
CA VAL A 98 8.66 11.76 -1.90
C VAL A 98 7.76 11.21 -0.79
N GLY A 99 8.15 10.09 -0.20
CA GLY A 99 7.52 9.55 1.00
C GLY A 99 8.46 9.67 2.19
N VAL A 100 7.98 10.19 3.31
CA VAL A 100 8.74 10.37 4.55
C VAL A 100 8.03 9.66 5.68
N HIS A 101 8.74 8.79 6.38
CA HIS A 101 8.32 8.22 7.66
C HIS A 101 9.15 8.87 8.78
N LEU A 102 8.46 9.58 9.68
CA LEU A 102 9.01 10.10 10.92
C LEU A 102 8.63 9.14 12.05
N ASP A 103 9.49 8.19 12.36
CA ASP A 103 9.34 7.30 13.51
C ASP A 103 9.93 7.96 14.78
N ARG A 104 9.92 7.26 15.90
CA ARG A 104 10.42 7.75 17.20
C ARG A 104 11.93 7.99 17.19
N ASP A 105 12.70 7.04 16.66
CA ASP A 105 14.17 7.03 16.68
C ASP A 105 14.81 7.12 15.28
N GLU A 106 13.98 7.25 14.24
CA GLU A 106 14.45 7.20 12.86
C GLU A 106 13.59 8.00 11.88
N LEU A 107 14.26 8.60 10.89
CA LEU A 107 13.65 9.15 9.68
C LEU A 107 14.00 8.26 8.48
N THR A 108 12.98 7.79 7.76
CA THR A 108 13.15 7.16 6.44
C THR A 108 12.50 8.01 5.36
N ALA A 109 13.24 8.33 4.30
CA ALA A 109 12.74 9.05 3.14
C ALA A 109 12.97 8.24 1.85
N VAL A 110 11.96 8.14 1.00
CA VAL A 110 12.01 7.46 -0.31
C VAL A 110 11.56 8.39 -1.42
N LEU A 111 12.18 8.25 -2.58
CA LEU A 111 11.77 8.91 -3.81
C LEU A 111 11.19 7.83 -4.73
N CYS A 112 9.94 7.99 -5.11
CA CYS A 112 9.21 7.05 -5.97
C CYS A 112 8.90 7.69 -7.31
N ASP A 113 8.94 6.90 -8.39
CA ASP A 113 8.44 7.30 -9.71
C ASP A 113 6.91 7.14 -9.81
N LEU A 114 6.31 7.44 -10.97
CA LEU A 114 4.86 7.32 -11.18
C LEU A 114 4.31 5.89 -11.08
N THR A 115 5.15 4.87 -11.21
CA THR A 115 4.75 3.47 -10.99
C THR A 115 4.71 3.12 -9.50
N GLY A 116 5.34 3.95 -8.66
CA GLY A 116 5.55 3.69 -7.23
C GLY A 116 6.88 3.00 -6.95
N ALA A 117 7.72 2.75 -7.96
CA ALA A 117 9.03 2.14 -7.75
C ALA A 117 9.97 3.11 -7.03
N VAL A 118 10.63 2.63 -5.97
CA VAL A 118 11.61 3.42 -5.21
C VAL A 118 12.89 3.57 -6.03
N ILE A 119 13.23 4.80 -6.40
CA ILE A 119 14.44 5.13 -7.15
C ILE A 119 15.60 5.58 -6.25
N ALA A 120 15.29 6.13 -5.07
CA ALA A 120 16.29 6.51 -4.08
C ALA A 120 15.71 6.40 -2.67
N ARG A 121 16.57 6.15 -1.69
CA ARG A 121 16.20 6.02 -0.27
C ARG A 121 17.27 6.58 0.64
N ARG A 122 16.84 7.20 1.73
CA ARG A 122 17.68 7.63 2.84
C ARG A 122 17.06 7.18 4.16
N ARG A 123 17.92 6.81 5.11
CA ARG A 123 17.56 6.36 6.46
C ARG A 123 18.53 6.99 7.42
N THR A 124 18.03 7.71 8.42
CA THR A 124 18.89 8.42 9.36
C THR A 124 18.31 8.43 10.77
N PRO A 125 19.15 8.39 11.82
CA PRO A 125 18.68 8.55 13.19
C PRO A 125 17.89 9.86 13.37
N LEU A 126 16.82 9.76 14.14
CA LEU A 126 15.95 10.86 14.54
C LEU A 126 15.71 10.75 16.04
N ASP A 127 15.42 11.86 16.70
CA ASP A 127 14.74 11.84 17.98
C ASP A 127 13.47 12.66 17.80
N LEU A 128 12.32 11.98 17.78
CA LEU A 128 11.03 12.65 17.58
C LEU A 128 10.71 13.62 18.73
N GLY A 129 11.33 13.40 19.90
CA GLY A 129 11.25 14.22 21.11
C GLY A 129 12.19 15.43 21.13
N ALA A 130 13.04 15.61 20.12
CA ALA A 130 14.00 16.72 20.05
C ALA A 130 13.35 18.10 19.83
N GLY A 131 12.03 18.16 19.62
CA GLY A 131 11.30 19.36 19.28
C GLY A 131 10.86 19.37 17.81
N ALA A 132 9.62 19.82 17.57
CA ALA A 132 9.00 19.78 16.25
C ALA A 132 9.80 20.53 15.16
N GLU A 133 10.38 21.69 15.48
CA GLU A 133 11.22 22.44 14.54
C GLU A 133 12.51 21.69 14.16
N THR A 134 13.18 21.04 15.12
CA THR A 134 14.39 20.25 14.87
C THR A 134 14.07 19.04 13.98
N VAL A 135 12.95 18.38 14.22
CA VAL A 135 12.48 17.26 13.38
C VAL A 135 12.13 17.74 11.97
N VAL A 136 11.45 18.89 11.84
CA VAL A 136 11.14 19.50 10.54
C VAL A 136 12.41 19.86 9.78
N GLU A 137 13.40 20.47 10.43
CA GLU A 137 14.68 20.82 9.80
C GLU A 137 15.42 19.59 9.30
N ARG A 138 15.40 18.52 10.10
CA ARG A 138 15.94 17.23 9.68
C ARG A 138 15.20 16.70 8.45
N ALA A 139 13.87 16.69 8.46
CA ALA A 139 13.08 16.22 7.33
C ALA A 139 13.32 17.03 6.06
N VAL A 140 13.36 18.37 6.15
CA VAL A 140 13.63 19.26 5.01
C VAL A 140 14.99 18.96 4.39
N ARG A 141 16.02 18.78 5.22
CA ARG A 141 17.35 18.44 4.75
C ARG A 141 17.38 17.09 4.03
N GLU A 142 16.85 16.03 4.64
CA GLU A 142 16.89 14.69 4.04
C GLU A 142 16.06 14.62 2.74
N VAL A 143 14.92 15.32 2.67
CA VAL A 143 14.13 15.45 1.43
C VAL A 143 14.92 16.21 0.35
N GLY A 144 15.54 17.34 0.70
CA GLY A 144 16.35 18.13 -0.24
C GLY A 144 17.53 17.33 -0.81
N GLU A 145 18.26 16.62 0.04
CA GLU A 145 19.36 15.75 -0.38
C GLU A 145 18.89 14.57 -1.25
N LEU A 146 17.75 13.97 -0.91
CA LEU A 146 17.17 12.87 -1.68
C LEU A 146 16.73 13.32 -3.08
N VAL A 147 16.08 14.49 -3.19
CA VAL A 147 15.63 15.06 -4.47
C VAL A 147 16.82 15.49 -5.32
N ALA A 148 17.84 16.12 -4.73
CA ALA A 148 19.05 16.53 -5.45
C ALA A 148 19.85 15.34 -6.00
N GLY A 149 19.83 14.20 -5.31
CA GLY A 149 20.60 13.00 -5.69
C GLY A 149 19.92 12.07 -6.70
N GLY A 150 18.62 12.21 -6.97
CA GLY A 150 17.89 11.23 -7.80
C GLY A 150 16.66 11.75 -8.54
N GLY A 151 16.21 12.99 -8.30
CA GLY A 151 15.05 13.57 -8.98
C GLY A 151 15.44 14.40 -10.20
N ARG A 152 14.56 14.45 -11.20
CA ARG A 152 14.60 15.54 -12.20
C ARG A 152 14.03 16.81 -11.55
N PRO A 153 14.80 17.92 -11.45
CA PRO A 153 14.27 19.19 -10.96
C PRO A 153 13.01 19.59 -11.74
N GLY A 154 11.92 19.92 -11.04
CA GLY A 154 10.62 20.25 -11.64
C GLY A 154 9.64 19.08 -11.84
N ALA A 155 10.05 17.84 -11.56
CA ALA A 155 9.20 16.65 -11.69
C ALA A 155 8.65 16.12 -10.34
N VAL A 156 9.03 16.71 -9.20
CA VAL A 156 8.52 16.27 -7.89
C VAL A 156 7.12 16.82 -7.65
N LEU A 157 6.16 15.91 -7.52
CA LEU A 157 4.73 16.19 -7.35
C LEU A 157 4.39 16.68 -5.93
N GLY A 158 5.17 16.25 -4.93
CA GLY A 158 4.99 16.63 -3.53
C GLY A 158 5.69 15.70 -2.56
N VAL A 159 5.42 15.90 -1.27
CA VAL A 159 5.90 15.05 -0.17
C VAL A 159 4.72 14.50 0.65
N GLY A 160 4.64 13.18 0.77
CA GLY A 160 3.76 12.50 1.71
C GLY A 160 4.50 12.17 2.99
N VAL A 161 3.92 12.48 4.14
CA VAL A 161 4.54 12.31 5.45
C VAL A 161 3.67 11.40 6.31
N ALA A 162 4.30 10.39 6.90
CA ALA A 162 3.70 9.42 7.79
C ALA A 162 4.39 9.49 9.15
N LEU A 163 3.62 9.52 10.23
CA LEU A 163 4.15 9.58 11.59
C LEU A 163 3.15 9.04 12.63
N PRO A 164 3.61 8.75 13.87
CA PRO A 164 2.73 8.37 14.96
C PRO A 164 1.63 9.42 15.23
N GLY A 165 0.40 8.93 15.43
CA GLY A 165 -0.75 9.77 15.80
C GLY A 165 -0.86 10.06 17.30
N PRO A 166 -1.92 10.78 17.73
CA PRO A 166 -3.06 11.28 16.94
C PRO A 166 -2.75 12.48 16.01
N LEU A 167 -3.47 12.57 14.88
CA LEU A 167 -3.31 13.60 13.84
C LEU A 167 -4.66 13.92 13.18
N ASP A 168 -4.93 15.21 12.94
CA ASP A 168 -5.91 15.67 11.95
C ASP A 168 -5.23 15.75 10.58
N HIS A 169 -5.36 14.69 9.77
CA HIS A 169 -4.74 14.61 8.45
C HIS A 169 -5.34 15.62 7.45
N ARG A 170 -6.58 16.08 7.67
CA ARG A 170 -7.24 17.06 6.79
C ARG A 170 -6.67 18.46 6.98
N ARG A 171 -6.32 18.81 8.21
CA ARG A 171 -5.63 20.08 8.53
C ARG A 171 -4.11 19.94 8.56
N GLY A 172 -3.59 18.71 8.63
CA GLY A 172 -2.17 18.45 8.79
C GLY A 172 -1.63 18.89 10.15
N VAL A 173 -2.46 18.78 11.20
CA VAL A 173 -2.17 19.26 12.56
C VAL A 173 -2.10 18.09 13.53
N LEU A 174 -1.03 18.01 14.30
CA LEU A 174 -0.84 16.95 15.29
C LEU A 174 -1.57 17.22 16.60
N HIS A 175 -1.95 16.15 17.30
CA HIS A 175 -2.72 16.23 18.54
C HIS A 175 -2.23 15.21 19.55
N ARG A 176 -1.75 15.65 20.72
CA ARG A 176 -1.38 14.81 21.87
C ARG A 176 -0.70 13.48 21.48
N VAL A 177 0.35 13.53 20.67
CA VAL A 177 1.13 12.34 20.30
C VAL A 177 1.70 11.71 21.57
N THR A 178 1.42 10.42 21.79
CA THR A 178 1.76 9.74 23.04
C THR A 178 3.28 9.71 23.25
N GLY A 179 3.73 10.40 24.29
CA GLY A 179 5.14 10.55 24.65
C GLY A 179 5.83 11.80 24.09
N PHE A 180 5.14 12.60 23.27
CA PHE A 180 5.71 13.76 22.58
C PHE A 180 4.76 14.99 22.62
N PRO A 181 4.62 15.65 23.79
CA PRO A 181 3.64 16.73 24.00
C PRO A 181 3.86 17.97 23.12
N GLU A 182 5.08 18.22 22.68
CA GLU A 182 5.49 19.34 21.81
C GLU A 182 4.79 19.34 20.44
N TRP A 183 4.24 18.21 20.03
CA TRP A 183 3.50 18.09 18.77
C TRP A 183 2.05 18.55 18.88
N ASN A 184 1.53 18.76 20.09
CA ASN A 184 0.12 19.11 20.27
C ASN A 184 -0.21 20.49 19.69
N GLY A 185 -1.03 20.50 18.63
CA GLY A 185 -1.40 21.71 17.88
C GLY A 185 -0.40 22.11 16.80
N PHE A 186 0.65 21.32 16.56
CA PHE A 186 1.70 21.68 15.59
C PHE A 186 1.21 21.50 14.14
N PRO A 187 1.27 22.55 13.28
CA PRO A 187 0.76 22.50 11.90
C PRO A 187 1.82 21.94 10.93
N LEU A 188 2.20 20.67 11.11
CA LEU A 188 3.30 20.02 10.39
C LEU A 188 3.21 20.16 8.88
N ARG A 189 2.03 19.94 8.30
CA ARG A 189 1.84 20.03 6.84
C ARG A 189 2.22 21.41 6.31
N ASP A 190 1.66 22.45 6.91
CA ASP A 190 1.80 23.81 6.40
C ASP A 190 3.24 24.32 6.62
N VAL A 191 3.90 23.92 7.72
CA VAL A 191 5.31 24.21 7.97
C VAL A 191 6.21 23.55 6.92
N LEU A 192 6.05 22.24 6.70
CA LEU A 192 6.85 21.52 5.69
C LEU A 192 6.57 22.04 4.28
N ALA A 193 5.31 22.31 3.92
CA ALA A 193 4.95 22.82 2.61
C ALA A 193 5.64 24.17 2.31
N ARG A 194 5.68 25.08 3.30
CA ARG A 194 6.41 26.35 3.16
C ARG A 194 7.92 26.14 3.03
N ARG A 195 8.54 25.31 3.88
CA ARG A 195 10.00 25.12 3.88
C ARG A 195 10.49 24.36 2.63
N LEU A 196 9.68 23.44 2.11
CA LEU A 196 10.02 22.65 0.92
C LEU A 196 9.59 23.32 -0.39
N SER A 197 8.69 24.31 -0.34
CA SER A 197 8.02 24.87 -1.53
C SER A 197 7.35 23.79 -2.40
N LEU A 198 6.81 22.75 -1.76
CA LEU A 198 6.16 21.61 -2.39
C LEU A 198 4.80 21.32 -1.72
N PRO A 199 3.83 20.74 -2.43
CA PRO A 199 2.63 20.20 -1.80
C PRO A 199 3.00 19.13 -0.76
N VAL A 200 2.39 19.21 0.42
CA VAL A 200 2.60 18.22 1.49
C VAL A 200 1.26 17.62 1.90
N VAL A 201 1.23 16.31 2.06
CA VAL A 201 0.15 15.56 2.70
C VAL A 201 0.70 14.82 3.90
N VAL A 202 -0.10 14.69 4.95
CA VAL A 202 0.33 14.05 6.20
C VAL A 202 -0.73 13.05 6.61
N ASP A 203 -0.34 11.87 7.06
CA ASP A 203 -1.22 10.84 7.59
C ASP A 203 -0.54 10.06 8.74
N LYS A 204 -1.31 9.18 9.39
CA LYS A 204 -0.74 8.23 10.35
C LYS A 204 0.14 7.22 9.63
N ASP A 205 1.22 6.81 10.30
CA ASP A 205 2.08 5.68 9.89
C ASP A 205 1.31 4.42 9.50
N THR A 206 0.31 4.03 10.29
CA THR A 206 -0.52 2.85 10.04
C THR A 206 -1.41 2.99 8.80
N ASN A 207 -1.95 4.18 8.54
CA ASN A 207 -2.74 4.48 7.36
C ASN A 207 -1.87 4.48 6.09
N ALA A 208 -0.67 5.08 6.16
CA ALA A 208 0.29 5.07 5.08
C ALA A 208 0.73 3.64 4.76
N ALA A 209 1.08 2.83 5.77
CA ALA A 209 1.42 1.43 5.59
C ALA A 209 0.28 0.64 4.95
N ALA A 210 -0.96 0.80 5.44
CA ALA A 210 -2.14 0.15 4.87
C ALA A 210 -2.38 0.56 3.42
N LEU A 211 -2.18 1.84 3.07
CA LEU A 211 -2.26 2.32 1.70
C LEU A 211 -1.21 1.65 0.81
N GLY A 212 0.04 1.57 1.28
CA GLY A 212 1.12 0.88 0.56
C GLY A 212 0.79 -0.59 0.29
N LEU A 213 0.25 -1.28 1.29
CA LEU A 213 -0.17 -2.69 1.17
C LEU A 213 -1.33 -2.88 0.18
N ALA A 214 -2.31 -1.98 0.20
CA ALA A 214 -3.45 -2.01 -0.70
C ALA A 214 -3.03 -1.76 -2.17
N VAL A 215 -2.15 -0.78 -2.41
CA VAL A 215 -1.68 -0.43 -3.75
C VAL A 215 -0.69 -1.47 -4.30
N GLY A 216 0.19 -2.00 -3.45
CA GLY A 216 1.22 -2.97 -3.80
C GLY A 216 0.73 -4.39 -4.07
N GLY A 217 -0.58 -4.66 -3.98
CA GLY A 217 -1.15 -5.97 -4.26
C GLY A 217 -0.81 -7.05 -3.23
N ALA A 218 -0.34 -6.68 -2.03
CA ALA A 218 0.04 -7.61 -0.97
C ALA A 218 -1.12 -8.50 -0.47
N VAL A 219 -2.36 -8.20 -0.89
CA VAL A 219 -3.58 -8.92 -0.56
C VAL A 219 -3.95 -9.98 -1.62
N GLY A 220 -3.28 -9.99 -2.78
CA GLY A 220 -3.56 -10.88 -3.92
C GLY A 220 -2.73 -12.17 -4.00
N GLY A 221 -2.10 -12.60 -2.89
CA GLY A 221 -1.23 -13.80 -2.88
C GLY A 221 -1.93 -15.04 -2.35
N GLY A 222 -2.49 -15.85 -3.24
CA GLY A 222 -2.82 -17.26 -3.03
C GLY A 222 -1.97 -18.13 -3.96
N ALA A 223 -1.14 -19.00 -3.36
CA ALA A 223 -0.32 -20.06 -3.97
C ALA A 223 0.69 -19.64 -5.06
N GLY A 224 1.97 -19.50 -4.68
CA GLY A 224 3.08 -19.36 -5.62
C GLY A 224 4.46 -19.41 -4.95
N SER A 225 5.05 -20.61 -4.92
CA SER A 225 6.46 -20.93 -4.64
C SER A 225 7.13 -20.23 -3.45
N GLY A 226 7.09 -20.90 -2.28
CA GLY A 226 8.11 -20.69 -1.26
C GLY A 226 9.49 -20.97 -1.87
N THR A 227 10.37 -19.97 -1.81
CA THR A 227 11.80 -20.19 -2.02
C THR A 227 12.30 -21.11 -0.93
N ALA A 228 12.51 -22.37 -1.28
CA ALA A 228 13.19 -23.33 -0.43
C ALA A 228 14.56 -22.77 -0.04
N VAL A 229 14.79 -22.65 1.28
CA VAL A 229 16.11 -22.40 1.85
C VAL A 229 16.98 -23.61 1.48
N PRO A 230 18.14 -23.44 0.81
CA PRO A 230 18.99 -24.57 0.50
C PRO A 230 19.61 -25.10 1.79
N ALA A 231 19.26 -26.34 2.13
CA ALA A 231 19.93 -27.08 3.18
C ALA A 231 21.40 -27.29 2.79
N THR A 232 22.31 -26.72 3.57
CA THR A 232 23.75 -26.92 3.43
C THR A 232 24.07 -28.39 3.63
N ALA A 233 24.64 -29.01 2.59
CA ALA A 233 25.18 -30.36 2.63
C ALA A 233 26.30 -30.47 3.67
N ARG A 234 26.15 -31.39 4.63
CA ARG A 234 27.27 -31.93 5.40
C ARG A 234 27.69 -33.25 4.78
N SER A 235 28.94 -33.31 4.37
CA SER A 235 29.66 -34.47 3.86
C SER A 235 30.04 -35.45 4.99
N GLY A 236 29.95 -36.74 4.70
CA GLY A 236 30.92 -37.74 5.15
C GLY A 236 30.42 -38.81 6.12
N GLY A 237 30.46 -40.07 5.68
CA GLY A 237 30.50 -41.25 6.55
C GLY A 237 29.70 -42.45 6.02
N ALA A 238 30.40 -43.50 5.60
CA ALA A 238 29.92 -44.62 4.80
C ALA A 238 29.45 -45.85 5.63
N VAL A 239 28.35 -46.51 5.16
CA VAL A 239 28.17 -47.97 4.87
C VAL A 239 28.18 -48.98 6.07
N PRO A 240 27.59 -50.22 6.03
CA PRO A 240 26.69 -50.93 5.07
C PRO A 240 25.40 -51.65 5.62
N VAL A 241 24.48 -51.99 4.68
CA VAL A 241 23.73 -53.28 4.43
C VAL A 241 22.77 -53.78 5.55
N ILE A 242 21.49 -54.21 5.31
CA ILE A 242 21.02 -55.54 4.81
C ILE A 242 19.59 -55.48 4.17
N ALA A 243 19.31 -56.51 3.38
CA ALA A 243 18.32 -56.79 2.32
C ALA A 243 16.82 -56.98 2.67
N GLY A 244 16.01 -57.09 1.61
CA GLY A 244 14.72 -57.82 1.55
C GLY A 244 13.65 -57.10 0.70
N ALA A 245 13.59 -57.31 -0.62
CA ALA A 245 12.74 -58.30 -1.32
C ALA A 245 11.24 -57.96 -1.40
N GLY A 246 10.68 -57.91 -2.62
CA GLY A 246 9.21 -57.84 -2.82
C GLY A 246 8.76 -57.28 -4.17
N THR A 247 8.88 -58.08 -5.22
CA THR A 247 8.38 -57.91 -6.60
C THR A 247 6.85 -57.88 -6.75
N ILE A 248 6.41 -57.37 -7.93
CA ILE A 248 5.22 -57.64 -8.80
C ILE A 248 4.30 -56.42 -8.98
N GLY A 249 3.73 -56.06 -10.13
CA GLY A 249 3.76 -56.48 -11.55
C GLY A 249 2.82 -55.49 -12.29
N SER A 250 3.25 -54.83 -13.37
CA SER A 250 2.96 -55.14 -14.78
C SER A 250 1.52 -54.89 -15.28
N GLY A 251 1.42 -54.12 -16.38
CA GLY A 251 0.31 -54.12 -17.36
C GLY A 251 -0.42 -52.77 -17.46
N MET A 252 -0.18 -51.89 -18.45
CA MET A 252 -0.65 -51.93 -19.87
C MET A 252 -2.17 -52.12 -19.99
N SER A 253 -2.94 -51.50 -20.89
CA SER A 253 -2.83 -50.44 -21.91
C SER A 253 -4.17 -50.49 -22.70
N ALA A 254 -4.55 -49.39 -23.35
CA ALA A 254 -5.47 -49.31 -24.51
C ALA A 254 -6.96 -49.60 -24.22
N SER A 255 -7.96 -49.10 -24.94
CA SER A 255 -8.13 -48.23 -26.11
C SER A 255 -9.66 -48.00 -26.23
N GLY A 256 -10.13 -47.02 -27.01
CA GLY A 256 -11.56 -46.98 -27.35
C GLY A 256 -12.06 -45.67 -27.93
N THR A 257 -12.03 -45.60 -29.26
CA THR A 257 -12.42 -44.48 -30.12
C THR A 257 -13.94 -44.37 -30.36
N SER A 258 -14.41 -43.11 -30.40
CA SER A 258 -15.39 -42.47 -31.31
C SER A 258 -16.79 -43.07 -31.60
N ALA A 259 -17.83 -42.24 -31.44
CA ALA A 259 -18.75 -41.87 -32.53
C ALA A 259 -19.63 -40.64 -32.15
N PRO A 260 -20.14 -39.85 -33.13
CA PRO A 260 -20.58 -38.47 -32.95
C PRO A 260 -22.10 -38.33 -32.82
N ARG A 261 -22.59 -37.16 -32.35
CA ARG A 261 -24.02 -36.83 -32.45
C ARG A 261 -24.28 -35.33 -32.74
N ALA A 262 -25.15 -35.17 -33.73
CA ALA A 262 -25.75 -34.02 -34.39
C ALA A 262 -25.91 -32.69 -33.62
N ALA A 263 -25.84 -31.61 -34.42
CA ALA A 263 -26.14 -30.23 -34.07
C ALA A 263 -27.65 -29.92 -34.05
N ALA A 264 -28.05 -29.00 -33.16
CA ALA A 264 -29.31 -28.27 -33.17
C ALA A 264 -29.10 -26.86 -32.52
N PRO A 265 -29.98 -25.87 -32.77
CA PRO A 265 -29.58 -24.50 -33.12
C PRO A 265 -29.72 -23.45 -31.99
N GLY A 266 -29.03 -22.32 -32.19
CA GLY A 266 -29.51 -20.98 -31.82
C GLY A 266 -29.51 -20.59 -30.34
N ALA A 267 -28.35 -20.22 -29.80
CA ALA A 267 -28.27 -19.41 -28.58
C ALA A 267 -27.89 -17.97 -28.94
N THR A 268 -28.76 -17.03 -28.61
CA THR A 268 -28.48 -15.59 -28.58
C THR A 268 -27.23 -15.31 -27.75
N PRO A 269 -26.33 -14.39 -28.15
CA PRO A 269 -25.19 -14.04 -27.34
C PRO A 269 -25.69 -13.35 -26.07
N VAL A 270 -25.60 -14.07 -24.95
CA VAL A 270 -25.70 -13.48 -23.62
C VAL A 270 -24.58 -12.46 -23.53
N THR A 271 -24.95 -11.18 -23.48
CA THR A 271 -24.05 -10.09 -23.10
C THR A 271 -23.49 -10.45 -21.74
N THR A 272 -22.26 -10.94 -21.71
CA THR A 272 -21.51 -11.14 -20.49
C THR A 272 -21.30 -9.76 -19.89
N SER A 273 -22.01 -9.49 -18.78
CA SER A 273 -21.67 -8.39 -17.88
C SER A 273 -20.16 -8.45 -17.61
N PRO A 274 -19.44 -7.31 -17.59
CA PRO A 274 -18.01 -7.32 -17.34
C PRO A 274 -17.73 -8.10 -16.06
N ALA A 275 -16.76 -9.01 -16.13
CA ALA A 275 -16.32 -9.80 -15.00
C ALA A 275 -16.12 -8.88 -13.78
N PRO A 276 -16.62 -9.25 -12.59
CA PRO A 276 -16.41 -8.43 -11.41
C PRO A 276 -14.91 -8.20 -11.27
N THR A 277 -14.50 -6.93 -11.24
CA THR A 277 -13.19 -6.52 -10.74
C THR A 277 -12.94 -7.28 -9.43
N PRO A 278 -11.74 -7.87 -9.22
CA PRO A 278 -11.46 -8.57 -7.97
C PRO A 278 -11.90 -7.68 -6.81
N SER A 279 -12.75 -8.22 -5.94
CA SER A 279 -13.26 -7.55 -4.75
C SER A 279 -12.12 -6.75 -4.13
N ALA A 280 -12.30 -5.44 -4.01
CA ALA A 280 -11.28 -4.58 -3.46
C ALA A 280 -11.13 -4.93 -1.97
N ALA A 281 -10.17 -5.80 -1.67
CA ALA A 281 -10.11 -6.54 -0.41
C ALA A 281 -10.19 -5.62 0.81
N SER A 282 -11.07 -5.97 1.75
CA SER A 282 -11.17 -5.28 3.04
C SER A 282 -10.21 -5.96 4.02
N PHE A 283 -9.32 -5.20 4.65
CA PHE A 283 -8.35 -5.76 5.60
C PHE A 283 -8.01 -4.79 6.73
N ALA A 284 -7.57 -5.36 7.85
CA ALA A 284 -7.01 -4.62 8.97
C ALA A 284 -5.49 -4.83 9.04
N TYR A 285 -4.71 -3.76 8.92
CA TYR A 285 -3.28 -3.76 9.22
C TYR A 285 -3.07 -3.34 10.67
N LEU A 286 -2.50 -4.22 11.49
CA LEU A 286 -2.24 -4.01 12.91
C LEU A 286 -0.73 -3.88 13.13
N HIS A 287 -0.27 -2.69 13.48
CA HIS A 287 1.13 -2.39 13.75
C HIS A 287 1.40 -2.45 15.25
N PHE A 288 2.37 -3.26 15.66
CA PHE A 288 2.80 -3.37 17.05
C PHE A 288 4.32 -3.15 17.20
N GLY A 289 4.66 -2.09 17.93
CA GLY A 289 6.02 -1.66 18.25
C GLY A 289 6.09 -1.11 19.68
N ALA A 290 6.57 0.13 19.83
CA ALA A 290 6.51 0.86 21.11
C ALA A 290 5.07 1.26 21.51
N GLY A 291 4.14 1.17 20.57
CA GLY A 291 2.71 1.30 20.76
C GLY A 291 1.95 0.37 19.80
N LEU A 292 0.62 0.48 19.79
CA LEU A 292 -0.27 -0.34 18.98
C LEU A 292 -1.25 0.54 18.20
N GLY A 293 -1.20 0.45 16.87
CA GLY A 293 -2.04 1.25 15.98
C GLY A 293 -2.50 0.45 14.76
N GLY A 294 -3.63 0.86 14.18
CA GLY A 294 -4.26 0.14 13.06
C GLY A 294 -4.45 1.02 11.84
N GLY A 295 -4.29 0.42 10.66
CA GLY A 295 -4.73 0.97 9.38
C GLY A 295 -5.86 0.09 8.86
N LEU A 296 -6.99 0.69 8.48
CA LEU A 296 -8.18 -0.03 8.03
C LEU A 296 -8.35 0.22 6.53
N VAL A 297 -8.47 -0.84 5.74
CA VAL A 297 -8.84 -0.75 4.33
C VAL A 297 -10.20 -1.39 4.17
N ILE A 298 -11.19 -0.62 3.70
CA ILE A 298 -12.58 -1.07 3.54
C ILE A 298 -12.98 -0.74 2.11
N GLY A 299 -13.40 -1.75 1.34
CA GLY A 299 -13.71 -1.59 -0.08
C GLY A 299 -12.54 -1.05 -0.90
N GLY A 300 -11.31 -1.44 -0.56
CA GLY A 300 -10.08 -1.01 -1.23
C GLY A 300 -9.57 0.40 -0.90
N ALA A 301 -10.26 1.14 -0.02
CA ALA A 301 -9.84 2.48 0.39
C ALA A 301 -9.46 2.51 1.88
N VAL A 302 -8.42 3.29 2.22
CA VAL A 302 -8.04 3.50 3.61
C VAL A 302 -9.14 4.29 4.33
N HIS A 303 -9.74 3.66 5.34
CA HIS A 303 -10.79 4.26 6.15
C HIS A 303 -10.19 5.09 7.29
N ARG A 304 -10.31 6.41 7.18
CA ARG A 304 -9.76 7.38 8.17
C ARG A 304 -10.78 7.93 9.16
N GLY A 305 -12.06 7.74 8.87
CA GLY A 305 -13.19 8.31 9.61
C GLY A 305 -13.31 9.83 9.44
N THR A 306 -14.52 10.36 9.63
CA THR A 306 -14.82 11.81 9.47
C THR A 306 -14.09 12.69 10.48
N ARG A 307 -13.79 12.14 11.66
CA ARG A 307 -13.05 12.80 12.74
C ARG A 307 -11.54 12.46 12.75
N THR A 308 -11.02 11.91 11.64
CA THR A 308 -9.61 11.50 11.45
C THR A 308 -9.05 10.47 12.44
N GLY A 309 -9.88 9.93 13.31
CA GLY A 309 -9.52 9.04 14.41
C GLY A 309 -9.76 7.55 14.16
N ALA A 310 -10.06 7.11 12.93
CA ALA A 310 -10.17 5.67 12.67
C ALA A 310 -8.81 4.98 12.89
N GLY A 311 -8.86 3.69 13.21
CA GLY A 311 -7.65 2.87 13.42
C GLY A 311 -7.01 2.98 14.81
N GLU A 312 -7.57 3.77 15.74
CA GLU A 312 -7.14 3.86 17.15
C GLU A 312 -7.56 2.63 17.99
N PHE A 313 -7.49 1.44 17.39
CA PHE A 313 -7.99 0.20 17.98
C PHE A 313 -7.19 -0.23 19.22
N GLY A 314 -5.92 0.19 19.31
CA GLY A 314 -5.07 -0.09 20.47
C GLY A 314 -5.62 0.47 21.77
N HIS A 315 -6.47 1.50 21.71
CA HIS A 315 -7.14 2.09 22.86
C HIS A 315 -8.51 1.48 23.17
N GLN A 316 -8.93 0.43 22.46
CA GLN A 316 -10.11 -0.34 22.85
C GLN A 316 -9.89 -0.95 24.24
N VAL A 317 -10.84 -0.76 25.15
CA VAL A 317 -10.80 -1.37 26.49
C VAL A 317 -11.31 -2.81 26.39
N VAL A 318 -10.46 -3.78 26.75
CA VAL A 318 -10.81 -5.21 26.78
C VAL A 318 -10.70 -5.83 28.18
N GLN A 319 -10.17 -5.08 29.15
CA GLN A 319 -10.12 -5.47 30.56
C GLN A 319 -10.43 -4.26 31.44
N LEU A 320 -11.64 -4.17 32.01
CA LEU A 320 -12.06 -2.99 32.78
C LEU A 320 -11.14 -2.65 33.96
N ASP A 321 -10.69 -3.69 34.68
CA ASP A 321 -9.76 -3.57 35.81
C ASP A 321 -8.28 -3.69 35.37
N GLY A 322 -7.98 -3.36 34.11
CA GLY A 322 -6.66 -3.47 33.53
C GLY A 322 -5.68 -2.36 33.95
N PRO A 323 -4.43 -2.43 33.45
CA PRO A 323 -3.41 -1.41 33.72
C PRO A 323 -3.83 -0.04 33.17
N PRO A 324 -3.34 1.06 33.76
CA PRO A 324 -3.57 2.39 33.21
C PRO A 324 -2.94 2.52 31.81
N CYS A 325 -3.60 3.27 30.93
CA CYS A 325 -3.14 3.59 29.59
C CYS A 325 -2.82 5.08 29.47
N GLY A 326 -1.83 5.43 28.64
CA GLY A 326 -1.46 6.83 28.37
C GLY A 326 -2.59 7.68 27.78
N CYS A 327 -3.63 7.06 27.19
CA CYS A 327 -4.80 7.77 26.69
C CYS A 327 -5.77 8.24 27.80
N GLY A 328 -5.57 7.82 29.05
CA GLY A 328 -6.42 8.13 30.21
C GLY A 328 -7.36 7.01 30.65
N ASN A 329 -7.55 5.97 29.82
CA ASN A 329 -8.37 4.79 30.14
C ASN A 329 -7.57 3.73 30.92
N ARG A 330 -8.23 2.61 31.24
CA ARG A 330 -7.63 1.37 31.80
C ARG A 330 -7.93 0.16 30.94
N GLY A 331 -6.97 -0.76 30.90
CA GLY A 331 -7.05 -2.02 30.16
C GLY A 331 -7.31 -1.90 28.67
N CYS A 332 -6.73 -0.86 28.07
CA CYS A 332 -6.58 -0.77 26.63
C CYS A 332 -5.74 -1.95 26.12
N VAL A 333 -6.04 -2.42 24.90
CA VAL A 333 -5.28 -3.48 24.21
C VAL A 333 -3.78 -3.15 24.20
N GLU A 334 -3.41 -1.92 23.85
CA GLU A 334 -2.01 -1.46 23.84
C GLU A 334 -1.36 -1.64 25.22
N ALA A 335 -2.01 -1.16 26.29
CA ALA A 335 -1.46 -1.22 27.65
C ALA A 335 -1.29 -2.67 28.12
N LEU A 336 -2.22 -3.55 27.78
CA LEU A 336 -2.14 -4.98 28.10
C LEU A 336 -1.04 -5.69 27.31
N CYS A 337 -0.94 -5.44 26.00
CA CYS A 337 0.10 -5.99 25.14
C CYS A 337 1.49 -5.54 25.60
N LEU A 338 1.68 -4.24 25.87
CA LEU A 338 2.96 -3.71 26.38
C LEU A 338 3.31 -4.29 27.76
N ALA A 339 2.33 -4.43 28.65
CA ALA A 339 2.55 -5.07 29.95
C ALA A 339 2.94 -6.54 29.84
N ALA A 340 2.36 -7.29 28.88
CA ALA A 340 2.74 -8.67 28.60
C ALA A 340 4.16 -8.78 28.04
N VAL A 341 4.51 -7.93 27.05
CA VAL A 341 5.86 -7.84 26.49
C VAL A 341 6.89 -7.49 27.57
N ALA A 342 6.58 -6.56 28.47
CA ALA A 342 7.48 -6.18 29.58
C ALA A 342 7.78 -7.35 30.54
N ARG A 343 6.89 -8.33 30.64
CA ARG A 343 7.10 -9.57 31.41
C ARG A 343 7.73 -10.70 30.59
N GLY A 344 8.02 -10.48 29.31
CA GLY A 344 8.52 -11.51 28.38
C GLY A 344 7.45 -12.46 27.84
N ASP A 345 6.17 -12.16 28.05
CA ASP A 345 5.05 -13.03 27.66
C ASP A 345 4.47 -12.62 26.29
N LEU A 346 5.17 -13.00 25.23
CA LEU A 346 4.75 -12.71 23.85
C LEU A 346 3.49 -13.49 23.43
N ALA A 347 3.23 -14.65 24.05
CA ALA A 347 2.05 -15.44 23.77
C ALA A 347 0.78 -14.75 24.30
N GLU A 348 0.84 -14.19 25.51
CA GLU A 348 -0.23 -13.37 26.06
C GLU A 348 -0.44 -12.10 25.23
N ALA A 349 0.64 -11.41 24.83
CA ALA A 349 0.53 -10.25 23.95
C ALA A 349 -0.18 -10.60 22.62
N ALA A 350 0.17 -11.73 22.00
CA ALA A 350 -0.48 -12.21 20.78
C ALA A 350 -1.97 -12.55 20.98
N ARG A 351 -2.33 -13.14 22.13
CA ARG A 351 -3.73 -13.47 22.47
C ARG A 351 -4.58 -12.21 22.71
N VAL A 352 -4.03 -11.22 23.42
CA VAL A 352 -4.68 -9.91 23.64
C VAL A 352 -4.87 -9.20 22.30
N LEU A 353 -3.85 -9.18 21.45
CA LEU A 353 -3.95 -8.64 20.08
C LEU A 353 -5.01 -9.39 19.26
N GLY A 354 -5.08 -10.72 19.37
CA GLY A 354 -6.09 -11.56 18.72
C GLY A 354 -7.51 -11.23 19.17
N THR A 355 -7.70 -10.92 20.45
CA THR A 355 -9.00 -10.48 20.98
C THR A 355 -9.46 -9.17 20.33
N ALA A 356 -8.54 -8.22 20.18
CA ALA A 356 -8.80 -6.94 19.53
C ALA A 356 -9.06 -7.11 18.03
N ALA A 357 -8.23 -7.91 17.34
CA ALA A 357 -8.41 -8.25 15.93
C ALA A 357 -9.78 -8.89 15.68
N GLY A 358 -10.21 -9.81 16.54
CA GLY A 358 -11.52 -10.45 16.43
C GLY A 358 -12.69 -9.49 16.61
N ASN A 359 -12.52 -8.39 17.36
CA ASN A 359 -13.53 -7.36 17.47
C ASN A 359 -13.61 -6.51 16.20
N LEU A 360 -12.45 -6.22 15.57
CA LEU A 360 -12.41 -5.53 14.28
C LEU A 360 -13.05 -6.37 13.17
N VAL A 361 -12.73 -7.67 13.10
CA VAL A 361 -13.35 -8.62 12.15
C VAL A 361 -14.87 -8.60 12.30
N ALA A 362 -15.39 -8.80 13.51
CA ALA A 362 -16.83 -8.85 13.73
C ALA A 362 -17.56 -7.52 13.46
N LEU A 363 -16.88 -6.38 13.67
CA LEU A 363 -17.51 -5.06 13.54
C LEU A 363 -17.41 -4.48 12.12
N LEU A 364 -16.32 -4.77 11.42
CA LEU A 364 -15.98 -4.14 10.15
C LEU A 364 -16.05 -5.10 8.96
N ASP A 365 -16.25 -6.40 9.21
CA ASP A 365 -16.35 -7.44 8.19
C ASP A 365 -15.13 -7.43 7.24
N VAL A 366 -13.94 -7.54 7.84
CA VAL A 366 -12.68 -7.57 7.08
C VAL A 366 -12.26 -9.00 6.72
N ASP A 367 -11.77 -9.17 5.49
CA ASP A 367 -11.42 -10.47 4.90
C ASP A 367 -10.01 -10.95 5.29
N LEU A 368 -9.19 -10.08 5.88
CA LEU A 368 -7.79 -10.35 6.19
C LEU A 368 -7.27 -9.50 7.35
N VAL A 369 -6.45 -10.11 8.21
CA VAL A 369 -5.66 -9.41 9.22
C VAL A 369 -4.17 -9.48 8.85
N LEU A 370 -3.55 -8.31 8.70
CA LEU A 370 -2.12 -8.15 8.45
C LEU A 370 -1.43 -7.62 9.71
N LEU A 371 -0.37 -8.30 10.16
CA LEU A 371 0.41 -7.93 11.33
C LEU A 371 1.73 -7.27 10.92
N GLY A 372 2.13 -6.20 11.59
CA GLY A 372 3.40 -5.52 11.34
C GLY A 372 3.99 -4.88 12.59
N GLY A 373 5.11 -4.18 12.39
CA GLY A 373 5.86 -3.52 13.46
C GLY A 373 6.95 -4.39 14.09
N ARG A 374 7.94 -3.73 14.69
CA ARG A 374 9.15 -4.35 15.27
C ARG A 374 8.87 -5.47 16.26
N THR A 375 7.81 -5.37 17.07
CA THR A 375 7.47 -6.38 18.08
C THR A 375 6.97 -7.67 17.41
N VAL A 376 6.15 -7.55 16.36
CA VAL A 376 5.73 -8.70 15.55
C VAL A 376 6.92 -9.28 14.79
N ALA A 377 7.76 -8.43 14.20
CA ALA A 377 8.92 -8.87 13.42
C ALA A 377 9.95 -9.65 14.26
N ALA A 378 10.01 -9.41 15.57
CA ALA A 378 10.88 -10.14 16.49
C ALA A 378 10.39 -11.57 16.80
N ALA A 379 9.10 -11.86 16.65
CA ALA A 379 8.50 -13.17 16.92
C ALA A 379 7.27 -13.46 16.01
N PRO A 380 7.43 -13.47 14.69
CA PRO A 380 6.31 -13.44 13.75
C PRO A 380 5.40 -14.67 13.86
N GLU A 381 5.97 -15.86 14.06
CA GLU A 381 5.21 -17.10 14.20
C GLU A 381 4.35 -17.10 15.47
N THR A 382 4.85 -16.55 16.57
CA THR A 382 4.12 -16.43 17.84
C THR A 382 2.90 -15.54 17.67
N PHE A 383 3.08 -14.36 17.05
CA PHE A 383 1.98 -13.43 16.83
C PHE A 383 0.95 -13.94 15.83
N VAL A 384 1.39 -14.49 14.69
CA VAL A 384 0.46 -15.08 13.71
C VAL A 384 -0.34 -16.21 14.34
N ARG A 385 0.31 -17.15 15.03
CA ARG A 385 -0.37 -18.29 15.68
C ARG A 385 -1.32 -17.83 16.78
N GLY A 386 -0.89 -16.91 17.64
CA GLY A 386 -1.69 -16.44 18.78
C GLY A 386 -2.92 -15.65 18.35
N VAL A 387 -2.77 -14.77 17.35
CA VAL A 387 -3.89 -14.02 16.77
C VAL A 387 -4.84 -14.97 16.03
N ALA A 388 -4.31 -15.85 15.17
CA ALA A 388 -5.12 -16.82 14.42
C ALA A 388 -5.93 -17.73 15.34
N ALA A 389 -5.33 -18.27 16.41
CA ALA A 389 -6.03 -19.14 17.36
C ALA A 389 -7.29 -18.47 17.97
N VAL A 390 -7.21 -17.17 18.27
CA VAL A 390 -8.37 -16.42 18.79
C VAL A 390 -9.44 -16.23 17.72
N LEU A 391 -9.05 -15.94 16.47
CA LEU A 391 -9.99 -15.80 15.35
C LEU A 391 -10.65 -17.14 15.00
N ASP A 392 -9.88 -18.23 14.94
CA ASP A 392 -10.35 -19.58 14.67
C ASP A 392 -11.38 -20.03 15.72
N GLU A 393 -11.13 -19.76 16.99
CA GLU A 393 -12.08 -20.06 18.06
C GLU A 393 -13.38 -19.26 17.95
N ARG A 394 -13.30 -17.98 17.55
CA ARG A 394 -14.48 -17.15 17.30
C ARG A 394 -15.28 -17.66 16.11
N ALA A 395 -14.61 -17.92 14.99
CA ALA A 395 -15.22 -18.42 13.76
C ALA A 395 -15.94 -19.76 14.00
N ARG A 396 -15.31 -20.70 14.71
CA ARG A 396 -15.95 -21.97 15.11
C ARG A 396 -17.20 -21.79 15.95
N ARG A 397 -17.24 -20.81 16.86
CA ARG A 397 -18.42 -20.52 17.69
C ARG A 397 -19.55 -19.87 16.90
N ALA A 398 -19.21 -19.08 15.88
CA ALA A 398 -20.17 -18.44 14.99
C ALA A 398 -20.66 -19.37 13.85
N GLY A 399 -19.93 -20.45 13.57
CA GLY A 399 -20.20 -21.31 12.40
C GLY A 399 -19.71 -20.68 11.08
N GLU A 400 -18.67 -19.86 11.15
CA GLU A 400 -18.11 -19.10 10.03
C GLU A 400 -16.70 -19.60 9.67
N ASP A 401 -16.22 -19.22 8.49
CA ASP A 401 -14.83 -19.44 8.09
C ASP A 401 -13.89 -18.49 8.84
N ALA A 402 -12.70 -18.97 9.18
CA ALA A 402 -11.72 -18.16 9.88
C ALA A 402 -11.06 -17.12 8.96
N VAL A 403 -11.02 -15.87 9.42
CA VAL A 403 -10.30 -14.80 8.72
C VAL A 403 -8.79 -15.05 8.77
N PRO A 404 -8.09 -15.10 7.62
CA PRO A 404 -6.66 -15.34 7.58
C PRO A 404 -5.86 -14.26 8.30
N VAL A 405 -4.75 -14.68 8.92
CA VAL A 405 -3.77 -13.81 9.59
C VAL A 405 -2.41 -13.99 8.95
N ARG A 406 -1.74 -12.88 8.57
CA ARG A 406 -0.41 -12.91 7.94
C ARG A 406 0.46 -11.78 8.45
N VAL A 407 1.78 -11.92 8.32
CA VAL A 407 2.70 -10.78 8.47
C VAL A 407 2.64 -9.94 7.20
N ALA A 408 2.56 -8.62 7.36
CA ALA A 408 2.59 -7.67 6.26
C ALA A 408 3.93 -7.75 5.51
N ALA A 409 3.87 -7.82 4.18
CA ALA A 409 5.06 -7.75 3.33
C ALA A 409 5.70 -6.34 3.43
N GLY A 410 7.02 -6.27 3.29
CA GLY A 410 7.77 -5.00 3.25
C GLY A 410 8.22 -4.43 4.62
N GLY A 411 7.69 -4.93 5.75
CA GLY A 411 8.10 -4.48 7.08
C GLY A 411 7.98 -2.96 7.28
N GLU A 412 8.84 -2.35 8.10
CA GLU A 412 8.88 -0.89 8.34
C GLU A 412 9.18 -0.06 7.08
N ARG A 413 9.76 -0.69 6.04
CA ARG A 413 10.06 -0.04 4.76
C ARG A 413 8.79 0.38 4.03
N GLY A 414 7.69 -0.33 4.26
CA GLY A 414 6.39 -0.06 3.64
C GLY A 414 5.76 1.27 4.07
N VAL A 415 6.15 1.86 5.21
CA VAL A 415 5.52 3.10 5.69
C VAL A 415 5.91 4.29 4.83
N ALA A 416 7.20 4.46 4.53
CA ALA A 416 7.67 5.57 3.69
C ALA A 416 7.17 5.43 2.24
N GLU A 417 7.16 4.21 1.69
CA GLU A 417 6.57 3.93 0.38
C GLU A 417 5.06 4.21 0.37
N GLY A 418 4.36 3.79 1.42
CA GLY A 418 2.95 4.11 1.64
C GLY A 418 2.68 5.61 1.78
N ALA A 419 3.60 6.35 2.39
CA ALA A 419 3.53 7.81 2.49
C ALA A 419 3.62 8.47 1.10
N ALA A 420 4.50 7.96 0.21
CA ALA A 420 4.54 8.41 -1.18
C ALA A 420 3.22 8.11 -1.92
N GLN A 421 2.55 6.99 -1.60
CA GLN A 421 1.23 6.67 -2.16
C GLN A 421 0.12 7.63 -1.74
N LEU A 422 0.27 8.40 -0.66
CA LEU A 422 -0.69 9.46 -0.31
C LEU A 422 -0.82 10.52 -1.43
N LEU A 423 0.24 10.67 -2.24
CA LEU A 423 0.25 11.54 -3.42
C LEU A 423 -0.03 10.79 -4.71
N LEU A 424 0.56 9.60 -4.87
CA LEU A 424 0.47 8.85 -6.12
C LEU A 424 -0.90 8.19 -6.29
N ALA A 425 -1.43 7.52 -5.28
CA ALA A 425 -2.65 6.73 -5.40
C ALA A 425 -3.85 7.54 -5.97
N PRO A 426 -4.12 8.78 -5.50
CA PRO A 426 -5.21 9.60 -6.05
C PRO A 426 -5.06 9.91 -7.55
N LEU A 427 -3.83 10.03 -8.08
CA LEU A 427 -3.59 10.26 -9.51
C LEU A 427 -4.07 9.10 -10.40
N PHE A 428 -4.19 7.93 -9.81
CA PHE A 428 -4.62 6.69 -10.47
C PHE A 428 -6.01 6.24 -9.98
N GLY A 429 -6.78 7.13 -9.36
CA GLY A 429 -8.13 6.83 -8.90
C GLY A 429 -8.16 5.78 -7.78
N ARG A 430 -7.02 5.57 -7.11
CA ARG A 430 -6.91 4.71 -5.94
C ARG A 430 -6.95 5.58 -4.70
N ALA A 431 -7.67 5.15 -3.66
CA ALA A 431 -7.77 5.83 -2.37
C ALA A 431 -8.56 7.17 -2.35
N GLU A 432 -9.62 7.31 -3.14
CA GLU A 432 -10.66 8.31 -2.84
C GLU A 432 -11.47 7.81 -1.63
N GLY A 433 -11.25 8.41 -0.46
CA GLY A 433 -11.92 8.08 0.80
C GLY A 433 -11.91 9.22 1.80
#